data_AF-A0AA43D3L8-F1
#
_entry.id   AF-A0AA43D3L8-F1
#
_cell.length_a   1.000
_cell.length_b   1.000
_cell.length_c   1.000
_cell.angle_alpha   90.00
_cell.angle_beta   90.00
_cell.angle_gamma   90.00
#
_symmetry.space_group_name_H-M   'P 1'
#
loop_
_entity.id
_entity.type
_entity.pdbx_description
1 polymer ?
#
loop_
_entity_poly.entity_id
_entity_poly.type
_entity_poly.pdbx_seq_one_letter_code
_entity_poly.pdbx_strand_id
1 'polypeptide(L)' 'ASPAAQSAVLAGGDDYELCFTAAPAKRSAVERAALRAQVRVTRIGRVIRAPAGVCSVVTVDRDGLPLALAQRGFDHFG' A
#
# COMPACT_ATOMS: atom_id res chain seq x y z
N ALA A 1 -5.28 15.22 3.23
CA ALA A 1 -5.97 14.55 4.36
C ALA A 1 -5.44 15.14 5.65
N SER A 2 -6.17 15.07 6.77
CA SER A 2 -5.61 15.44 8.07
C SER A 2 -4.44 14.51 8.46
N PRO A 3 -3.48 14.96 9.28
CA PRO A 3 -2.39 14.10 9.78
C PRO A 3 -2.89 12.80 10.43
N ALA A 4 -3.97 12.85 11.22
CA ALA A 4 -4.55 11.67 11.86
C ALA A 4 -5.05 10.62 10.85
N ALA A 5 -5.82 11.06 9.84
CA ALA A 5 -6.27 10.19 8.76
C ALA A 5 -5.11 9.57 7.96
N GLN A 6 -4.02 10.31 7.76
CA GLN A 6 -2.83 9.79 7.08
C GLN A 6 -2.14 8.71 7.91
N SER A 7 -1.98 8.91 9.22
CA SER A 7 -1.41 7.88 10.12
C SER A 7 -2.29 6.63 10.16
N ALA A 8 -3.61 6.78 10.23
CA ALA A 8 -4.53 5.65 10.25
C ALA A 8 -4.39 4.76 8.99
N VAL A 9 -4.33 5.37 7.80
CA VAL A 9 -4.21 4.62 6.53
C VAL A 9 -2.85 3.94 6.37
N LEU A 10 -1.78 4.47 6.99
CA LEU A 10 -0.42 3.96 6.80
C LEU A 10 0.05 3.01 7.91
N ALA A 11 -0.50 3.11 9.12
CA ALA A 11 -0.03 2.40 10.30
C ALA A 11 -1.13 2.00 11.30
N GLY A 12 -2.41 2.23 10.99
CA GLY A 12 -3.53 1.94 11.89
C GLY A 12 -3.78 0.45 12.08
N GLY A 13 -4.13 -0.26 10.99
CA GLY A 13 -4.50 -1.67 11.03
C GLY A 13 -6.01 -1.90 11.16
N ASP A 14 -6.41 -3.15 11.44
CA ASP A 14 -7.81 -3.61 11.49
C ASP A 14 -8.62 -3.37 10.19
N ASP A 15 -7.95 -3.24 9.05
CA ASP A 15 -8.61 -3.08 7.75
C ASP A 15 -9.23 -4.39 7.23
N TYR A 16 -8.61 -5.53 7.54
CA TYR A 16 -8.96 -6.85 6.97
C TYR A 16 -9.05 -6.87 5.44
N GLU A 17 -8.32 -5.98 4.76
CA GLU A 17 -8.26 -5.85 3.31
C GLU A 17 -7.14 -6.68 2.67
N LEU A 18 -7.27 -6.99 1.38
CA LEU A 18 -6.24 -7.67 0.61
C LEU A 18 -5.24 -6.67 0.01
N CYS A 19 -3.98 -6.75 0.44
CA CYS A 19 -2.85 -6.07 -0.22
C CYS A 19 -2.03 -7.08 -1.02
N PHE A 20 -1.93 -6.89 -2.34
CA PHE A 20 -1.28 -7.85 -3.24
C PHE A 20 -0.49 -7.15 -4.36
N THR A 21 0.32 -7.94 -5.07
CA THR A 21 1.08 -7.50 -6.23
C THR A 21 0.64 -8.25 -7.48
N ALA A 22 0.72 -7.61 -8.65
CA ALA A 22 0.44 -8.23 -9.93
C ALA A 22 1.34 -7.64 -11.01
N ALA A 23 1.72 -8.47 -12.00
CA ALA A 23 2.46 -8.01 -13.16
C ALA A 23 1.63 -6.97 -13.95
N PRO A 24 2.24 -5.92 -14.54
CA PRO A 24 1.50 -4.90 -15.29
C PRO A 24 0.61 -5.47 -16.40
N ALA A 25 1.07 -6.53 -17.09
CA ALA A 25 0.32 -7.22 -18.15
C ALA A 25 -0.98 -7.90 -17.65
N LYS A 26 -1.14 -8.12 -16.33
CA LYS A 26 -2.34 -8.72 -15.73
C LYS A 26 -3.35 -7.70 -15.24
N ARG A 27 -3.10 -6.38 -15.42
CA ARG A 27 -3.97 -5.30 -14.93
C ARG A 27 -5.45 -5.50 -15.28
N SER A 28 -5.77 -5.72 -16.55
CA SER A 28 -7.16 -5.89 -16.96
C SER A 28 -7.80 -7.16 -16.39
N ALA A 29 -7.01 -8.21 -16.11
CA ALA A 29 -7.53 -9.41 -15.46
C ALA A 29 -7.90 -9.15 -13.99
N VAL A 30 -7.08 -8.36 -13.27
CA VAL A 30 -7.36 -7.90 -11.91
C VAL A 30 -8.61 -7.02 -11.87
N GLU A 31 -8.73 -6.03 -12.77
CA GLU A 31 -9.91 -5.16 -12.85
C GLU A 31 -11.19 -5.97 -13.11
N ARG A 32 -11.14 -6.95 -14.03
CA ARG A 32 -12.28 -7.86 -14.26
C ARG A 32 -12.61 -8.73 -13.06
N ALA A 33 -11.61 -9.21 -12.33
CA ALA A 33 -11.83 -10.01 -11.12
C ALA A 33 -12.50 -9.17 -10.02
N ALA A 34 -12.04 -7.93 -9.82
CA ALA A 34 -12.64 -6.99 -8.87
C ALA A 34 -14.11 -6.68 -9.21
N LEU A 35 -14.41 -6.44 -10.50
CA LEU A 35 -15.78 -6.24 -10.97
C LEU A 35 -16.68 -7.46 -10.69
N ARG A 36 -16.20 -8.68 -10.97
CA ARG A 36 -16.97 -9.91 -10.71
C ARG A 36 -17.19 -10.15 -9.22
N ALA A 37 -16.19 -9.84 -8.39
CA ALA A 37 -16.28 -9.95 -6.94
C ALA A 37 -17.03 -8.77 -6.30
N GLN A 38 -17.43 -7.77 -7.08
CA GLN A 38 -18.09 -6.53 -6.61
C GLN A 38 -17.30 -5.79 -5.53
N VAL A 39 -15.97 -5.84 -5.61
CA VAL A 39 -15.06 -5.12 -4.70
C VAL A 39 -14.31 -4.03 -5.43
N ARG A 40 -13.93 -2.98 -4.71
CA ARG A 40 -13.03 -1.95 -5.24
C ARG A 40 -11.59 -2.48 -5.23
N VAL A 41 -10.84 -2.19 -6.28
CA VAL A 41 -9.38 -2.36 -6.29
C VAL A 41 -8.73 -1.04 -6.65
N THR A 42 -7.68 -0.68 -5.92
CA THR A 42 -6.93 0.57 -6.12
C THR A 42 -5.45 0.25 -6.28
N ARG A 43 -4.83 0.72 -7.36
CA ARG A 43 -3.38 0.62 -7.53
C ARG A 43 -2.71 1.71 -6.68
N ILE A 44 -1.98 1.29 -5.65
CA ILE A 44 -1.34 2.21 -4.68
C ILE A 44 0.18 2.36 -4.85
N GLY A 45 0.81 1.60 -5.77
CA GLY A 45 2.26 1.66 -5.95
C GLY A 45 2.81 0.72 -7.00
N ARG A 46 4.10 0.41 -6.85
CA ARG A 46 4.84 -0.57 -7.67
C ARG A 46 5.93 -1.23 -6.82
N VAL A 47 6.19 -2.50 -7.08
CA VAL A 47 7.39 -3.18 -6.57
C VAL A 47 8.52 -2.94 -7.56
N ILE A 48 9.68 -2.53 -7.05
CA ILE A 48 10.89 -2.33 -7.84
C ILE A 48 12.02 -3.20 -7.30
N ARG A 49 13.01 -3.50 -8.14
CA ARG A 49 14.20 -4.19 -7.70
C ARG A 49 14.98 -3.29 -6.74
N ALA A 50 15.22 -3.77 -5.53
CA ALA A 50 16.10 -3.13 -4.56
C ALA A 50 17.52 -3.74 -4.63
N PRO A 51 18.55 -3.04 -4.13
CA PRO A 51 19.86 -3.65 -3.86
C PRO A 51 19.72 -4.88 -2.95
N ALA A 52 20.68 -5.80 -3.05
CA ALA A 52 20.69 -6.99 -2.21
C ALA A 52 20.69 -6.62 -0.73
N GLY A 53 19.85 -7.29 0.06
CA GLY A 53 19.70 -7.03 1.50
C GLY A 53 18.88 -5.80 1.88
N VAL A 54 18.35 -5.04 0.91
CA VAL A 54 17.48 -3.89 1.17
C VAL A 54 16.02 -4.30 0.97
N CYS A 55 15.28 -4.37 2.07
CA CYS A 55 13.82 -4.42 2.04
C CYS A 55 13.31 -3.10 2.62
N SER A 56 12.81 -2.21 1.77
CA SER A 56 12.27 -0.93 2.21
C SER A 56 10.97 -0.60 1.50
N VAL A 57 10.10 0.08 2.22
CA VAL A 57 8.87 0.68 1.69
C VAL A 57 9.09 2.19 1.68
N VAL A 58 8.89 2.81 0.52
CA VAL A 58 8.94 4.27 0.38
C VAL A 58 7.53 4.75 0.08
N THR A 59 6.98 5.50 1.02
CA THR A 59 5.69 6.18 0.88
C THR A 59 5.93 7.57 0.31
N VAL A 60 5.12 7.98 -0.65
CA VAL A 60 5.20 9.32 -1.25
C VAL A 60 3.85 10.02 -1.18
N ASP A 61 3.87 11.35 -1.19
CA ASP A 61 2.66 12.15 -1.28
C ASP A 61 2.14 12.24 -2.73
N ARG A 62 1.15 13.09 -2.93
CA ARG A 62 0.50 13.31 -4.24
C ARG A 62 1.44 13.90 -5.29
N ASP A 63 2.48 14.60 -4.85
CA ASP A 63 3.48 15.26 -5.69
C ASP A 63 4.71 14.36 -5.89
N GLY A 64 4.69 13.15 -5.30
CA GLY A 64 5.75 12.16 -5.40
C GLY A 64 6.89 12.37 -4.41
N LEU A 65 6.74 13.27 -3.43
CA LEU A 65 7.74 13.53 -2.42
C LEU A 65 7.70 12.49 -1.31
N PRO A 66 8.85 11.99 -0.82
CA PRO A 66 8.88 11.02 0.27
C PRO A 66 8.20 11.55 1.54
N LEU A 67 7.33 10.72 2.11
CA LEU A 67 6.67 10.98 3.37
C LEU A 67 7.46 10.33 4.52
N ALA A 68 7.82 11.14 5.51
CA ALA A 68 8.33 10.63 6.77
C ALA A 68 7.18 10.03 7.59
N LEU A 69 7.25 8.73 7.88
CA LEU A 69 6.27 8.05 8.72
C LEU A 69 6.62 8.30 10.20
N ALA A 70 5.72 8.98 10.91
CA ALA A 70 5.90 9.27 12.34
C ALA A 70 5.57 8.07 13.26
N GLN A 71 4.90 7.04 12.72
CA GLN A 71 4.41 5.89 13.47
C GLN A 71 4.79 4.59 12.74
N ARG A 72 5.16 3.56 13.51
CA ARG A 72 5.31 2.18 13.02
C ARG A 72 3.98 1.44 13.11
N GLY A 73 3.80 0.40 12.31
CA GLY A 73 2.65 -0.50 12.43
C GLY A 73 2.59 -1.18 13.81
N PHE A 74 1.46 -1.82 14.09
CA PHE A 74 1.21 -2.52 15.35
C PHE A 74 2.32 -3.53 15.71
N ASP A 75 2.72 -3.51 16.98
CA ASP A 75 3.64 -4.46 17.60
C ASP A 75 2.97 -4.98 18.89
N HIS A 76 2.86 -6.30 19.02
CA HIS A 76 2.19 -6.93 20.16
C HIS A 76 2.89 -6.68 21.50
N PHE A 77 4.21 -6.45 21.49
CA PHE A 77 5.03 -6.40 22.70
C PHE A 77 5.84 -5.12 22.83
N GLY A 78 6.10 -4.42 21.72
CA GLY A 78 6.86 -3.17 21.70
C GLY A 78 8.36 -3.35 21.86
#